data_AF-A0A938QC57-F1
#
_entry.id   AF-A0A938QC57-F1
#
_cell.length_a   1.000
_cell.length_b   1.000
_cell.length_c   1.000
_cell.angle_alpha   90.00
_cell.angle_beta   90.00
_cell.angle_gamma   90.00
#
_symmetry.space_group_name_H-M   'P 1'
#
loop_
_entity.id
_entity.type
_entity.pdbx_description
1 polymer ?
#
loop_
_entity_poly.entity_id
_entity_poly.type
_entity_poly.pdbx_seq_one_letter_code
_entity_poly.pdbx_strand_id
1 'polypeptide(L)'
;MKARIRAVLRSTETILKNEAEVVGFVQKDFGLDQRVAAESYKILKQVLTPDGDIKEPVLKSIIDKIRQEPAMAAEVRSERN
;
A
#
# COMPACT_ATOMS: atom_id res chain seq x y z
N MET A 1 8.09 -18.49 1.67
CA MET A 1 6.95 -17.64 1.28
C MET A 1 5.95 -17.41 2.42
N LYS A 2 5.29 -18.45 2.96
CA LYS A 2 4.27 -18.34 4.04
C LYS A 2 4.72 -17.52 5.27
N ALA A 3 5.97 -17.67 5.70
CA ALA A 3 6.52 -16.91 6.83
C ALA A 3 6.55 -15.39 6.59
N ARG A 4 6.83 -14.95 5.36
CA ARG A 4 6.88 -13.53 4.99
C ARG A 4 5.47 -12.92 4.96
N ILE A 5 4.50 -13.64 4.40
CA ILE A 5 3.09 -13.22 4.41
C ILE A 5 2.60 -13.02 5.85
N ARG A 6 2.86 -14.00 6.73
CA ARG A 6 2.49 -13.88 8.14
C ARG A 6 3.19 -12.72 8.85
N ALA A 7 4.44 -12.44 8.52
CA ALA A 7 5.15 -11.30 9.09
C ALA A 7 4.48 -9.98 8.69
N VAL A 8 4.12 -9.82 7.41
CA VAL A 8 3.40 -8.63 6.92
C VAL A 8 2.04 -8.49 7.61
N LEU A 9 1.24 -9.55 7.70
CA LEU A 9 -0.07 -9.49 8.35
C LEU A 9 0.04 -9.07 9.83
N ARG A 10 1.03 -9.58 10.55
CA ARG A 10 1.29 -9.16 11.94
C ARG A 10 1.71 -7.70 12.02
N SER A 11 2.57 -7.24 11.11
CA SER A 11 2.95 -5.82 11.06
C SER A 11 1.75 -4.93 10.78
N THR A 12 0.87 -5.31 9.85
CA THR A 12 -0.39 -4.59 9.58
C THR A 12 -1.30 -4.55 10.81
N GLU A 13 -1.45 -5.68 11.49
CA GLU A 13 -2.24 -5.75 12.72
C GLU A 13 -1.67 -4.86 13.83
N THR A 14 -0.34 -4.86 14.01
CA THR A 14 0.36 -3.97 14.94
C THR A 14 0.12 -2.51 14.57
N ILE A 15 0.23 -2.14 13.30
CA ILE A 15 -0.02 -0.77 12.82
C ILE A 15 -1.44 -0.35 13.19
N LEU A 16 -2.46 -1.18 12.92
CA LEU A 16 -3.86 -0.84 13.15
C LEU A 16 -4.25 -0.72 14.64
N LYS A 17 -3.52 -1.38 15.54
CA LYS A 17 -3.83 -1.44 16.98
C LYS A 17 -3.02 -0.46 17.85
N ASN A 18 -1.90 0.07 17.37
CA ASN A 18 -0.96 0.85 18.18
C ASN A 18 -0.85 2.30 17.71
N GLU A 19 -1.97 3.02 17.70
CA GLU A 19 -2.07 4.39 17.17
C GLU A 19 -1.00 5.34 17.69
N ALA A 20 -0.84 5.47 19.02
CA ALA A 20 0.10 6.41 19.60
C ALA A 20 1.56 6.15 19.16
N GLU A 21 1.95 4.88 19.09
CA GLU A 21 3.30 4.47 18.69
C GLU A 21 3.53 4.72 17.19
N VAL A 22 2.55 4.37 16.35
CA VAL A 22 2.64 4.57 14.90
C VAL A 22 2.60 6.05 14.53
N VAL A 23 1.76 6.86 15.18
CA VAL A 23 1.74 8.31 14.98
C VAL A 23 3.09 8.91 15.39
N GLY A 24 3.66 8.49 16.53
CA GLY A 24 4.99 8.94 16.95
C GLY A 24 6.10 8.52 15.98
N PHE A 25 6.04 7.29 15.46
CA PHE A 25 6.94 6.83 14.40
C PHE A 25 6.81 7.69 13.14
N VAL A 26 5.59 7.87 12.63
CA VAL A 26 5.32 8.66 11.42
C VAL A 26 5.78 10.11 11.60
N GLN A 27 5.53 10.70 12.77
CA GLN A 27 5.97 12.05 13.09
C GLN A 27 7.49 12.18 13.04
N LYS A 28 8.20 11.25 13.69
CA LYS A 28 9.67 11.29 13.81
C LYS A 28 10.38 10.94 12.50
N ASP A 29 9.98 9.86 11.85
CA ASP A 29 10.69 9.30 10.71
C ASP A 29 10.47 10.10 9.42
N PHE A 30 9.31 10.76 9.31
CA PHE A 30 8.97 11.61 8.15
C PHE A 30 9.03 13.12 8.47
N GLY A 31 9.43 13.50 9.68
CA GLY A 31 9.57 14.92 10.08
C GLY A 31 8.27 15.71 10.00
N LEU A 32 7.13 15.06 10.30
CA LEU A 32 5.81 15.67 10.18
C LEU A 32 5.41 16.41 11.46
N ASP A 33 4.53 17.39 11.33
CA ASP A 33 3.80 17.93 12.47
C ASP A 33 2.88 16.85 13.08
N GLN A 34 2.66 16.91 14.39
CA GLN A 34 1.85 15.92 15.11
C GLN A 34 0.44 15.76 14.51
N ARG A 35 -0.19 16.86 14.09
CA ARG A 35 -1.52 16.82 13.48
C ARG A 35 -1.50 16.13 12.13
N VAL A 36 -0.46 16.41 11.32
CA VAL A 36 -0.30 15.78 10.01
C VAL A 36 -0.04 14.28 10.17
N ALA A 37 0.83 13.88 11.11
CA ALA A 37 1.10 12.48 11.40
C ALA A 37 -0.16 11.70 11.85
N ALA A 38 -0.98 12.31 12.70
CA ALA A 38 -2.25 11.73 13.14
C ALA A 38 -3.25 11.54 11.98
N GLU A 39 -3.36 12.51 11.07
CA GLU A 39 -4.19 12.38 9.87
C GLU A 39 -3.64 11.32 8.91
N SER A 40 -2.33 11.27 8.69
CA SER A 40 -1.69 10.21 7.89
C SER A 40 -1.98 8.82 8.44
N TYR A 41 -1.96 8.65 9.76
CA TYR A 41 -2.33 7.40 10.41
C TYR A 41 -3.79 7.00 10.15
N LYS A 42 -4.73 7.96 10.17
CA LYS A 42 -6.14 7.68 9.83
C LYS A 42 -6.29 7.19 8.40
N ILE A 43 -5.55 7.78 7.45
CA ILE A 43 -5.53 7.32 6.05
C ILE A 43 -4.98 5.89 5.98
N LEU A 44 -3.89 5.58 6.67
CA LEU A 44 -3.34 4.22 6.71
C LEU A 44 -4.38 3.20 7.20
N LYS A 45 -5.18 3.53 8.23
CA LYS A 45 -6.25 2.64 8.72
C LYS A 45 -7.36 2.39 7.70
N GLN A 46 -7.62 3.34 6.80
CA GLN A 46 -8.65 3.18 5.77
C GLN A 46 -8.17 2.30 4.61
N VAL A 47 -6.87 2.28 4.35
CA VAL A 47 -6.28 1.59 3.20
C VAL A 47 -5.84 0.17 3.57
N LEU A 48 -5.34 -0.04 4.79
CA LEU A 48 -4.82 -1.34 5.22
C LEU A 48 -5.96 -2.31 5.61
N THR A 49 -5.93 -3.51 5.02
CA THR A 49 -6.79 -4.63 5.43
C THR A 49 -6.04 -5.57 6.38
N PRO A 50 -6.64 -5.95 7.53
CA PRO A 50 -5.97 -6.77 8.54
C PRO A 50 -5.81 -8.25 8.14
N ASP A 51 -6.66 -8.74 7.24
CA ASP A 51 -6.64 -10.12 6.73
C ASP A 51 -5.73 -10.29 5.50
N GLY A 52 -5.35 -9.18 4.85
CA GLY A 52 -4.54 -9.17 3.63
C GLY A 52 -5.26 -9.71 2.40
N ASP A 53 -6.58 -9.84 2.46
CA ASP A 53 -7.39 -10.31 1.35
C ASP A 53 -7.67 -9.16 0.37
N ILE A 54 -7.70 -9.51 -0.91
CA ILE A 54 -8.12 -8.61 -1.99
C ILE A 54 -9.49 -9.06 -2.43
N LYS A 55 -10.48 -8.17 -2.36
CA LYS A 55 -11.84 -8.46 -2.82
C LYS A 55 -11.82 -8.74 -4.33
N GLU A 56 -12.50 -9.79 -4.77
CA GLU A 56 -12.57 -10.21 -6.18
C GLU A 56 -12.91 -9.06 -7.16
N PRO A 57 -13.85 -8.14 -6.88
CA PRO A 57 -14.13 -7.02 -7.78
C PRO A 57 -12.95 -6.06 -7.93
N VAL A 58 -12.16 -5.87 -6.87
CA VAL A 58 -10.96 -5.01 -6.89
C VAL A 58 -9.86 -5.69 -7.71
N LEU A 59 -9.65 -7.00 -7.49
CA LEU A 59 -8.70 -7.77 -8.28
C LEU A 59 -9.05 -7.73 -9.77
N LYS A 60 -10.33 -7.94 -10.12
CA LYS A 60 -10.81 -7.84 -11.49
C LYS A 60 -10.56 -6.46 -12.09
N SER A 61 -10.86 -5.38 -11.35
CA SER A 61 -10.60 -4.01 -11.81
C SER A 61 -9.11 -3.75 -12.07
N ILE A 62 -8.22 -4.28 -11.22
CA ILE A 62 -6.76 -4.16 -11.43
C ILE A 62 -6.35 -4.90 -12.71
N ILE A 63 -6.83 -6.13 -12.91
CA ILE A 63 -6.55 -6.92 -14.13
C ILE A 63 -7.06 -6.20 -15.37
N ASP A 64 -8.27 -5.64 -15.33
CA ASP A 64 -8.87 -4.91 -16.45
C ASP A 64 -8.08 -3.63 -16.76
N LYS A 65 -7.59 -2.90 -15.74
CA LYS A 65 -6.69 -1.74 -15.94
C LYS A 65 -5.38 -2.14 -16.58
N ILE A 66 -4.73 -3.20 -16.11
CA ILE A 66 -3.47 -3.70 -16.69
C ILE A 66 -3.65 -4.11 -18.15
N ARG A 67 -4.82 -4.66 -18.52
CA ARG A 67 -5.13 -5.01 -19.92
C ARG A 67 -5.43 -3.81 -20.79
N GLN A 68 -5.93 -2.71 -20.20
CA GLN A 68 -6.23 -1.46 -20.89
C GLN A 68 -5.01 -0.56 -21.01
N GLU A 69 -4.01 -0.71 -20.14
CA GLU A 69 -2.70 -0.11 -20.34
C GLU A 69 -1.99 -0.86 -21.47
N PRO A 70 -1.80 -0.25 -22.65
CA PRO A 70 -0.95 -0.85 -23.66
C PRO A 70 0.45 -0.83 -23.08
N ALA A 71 0.95 -1.99 -22.65
CA ALA A 71 2.31 -2.17 -22.19
C ALA A 71 3.26 -1.53 -23.21
N MET A 72 3.77 -0.32 -22.92
CA MET A 72 4.76 0.38 -23.73
C MET A 72 4.52 0.21 -25.24
N ALA A 73 3.34 0.61 -25.75
CA ALA A 73 3.19 0.74 -27.19
C ALA A 73 4.22 1.77 -27.68
N ALA A 74 5.28 1.31 -28.34
CA ALA A 74 6.17 2.05 -29.25
C ALA A 74 7.63 2.37 -28.87
N GLU A 75 8.10 2.34 -27.62
CA GLU A 75 9.52 2.75 -27.39
C GLU A 75 10.57 1.72 -27.86
N VAL A 76 10.24 0.43 -27.92
CA VAL A 76 11.17 -0.60 -28.47
C VAL A 76 11.08 -0.68 -30.01
N ARG A 77 10.12 -0.01 -30.66
CA ARG A 77 9.92 -0.09 -32.12
C ARG A 77 10.49 1.09 -32.92
N SER A 78 11.10 2.10 -32.31
CA SER A 78 11.56 3.31 -33.04
C SER A 78 13.03 3.71 -32.87
N GLU A 79 13.90 2.88 -32.27
CA GLU A 79 15.35 3.17 -32.19
C GLU A 79 16.27 2.08 -32.79
N ARG A 80 15.74 1.08 -33.50
CA ARG A 80 16.59 0.14 -34.25
C ARG A 80 16.02 -0.18 -35.62
N ASN A 81 16.60 0.54 -36.59
CA ASN A 81 16.80 0.22 -38.02
C ASN A 81 15.65 0.52 -39.00
#